data_AF-A0A9E5GS73-F1
#
_entry.id   AF-A0A9E5GS73-F1
#
_cell.length_a   1.000
_cell.length_b   1.000
_cell.length_c   1.000
_cell.angle_alpha   90.00
_cell.angle_beta   90.00
_cell.angle_gamma   90.00
#
_symmetry.space_group_name_H-M   'P 1'
#
loop_
_entity.id
_entity.type
_entity.pdbx_description
1 polymer ?
#
loop_
_entity_poly.entity_id
_entity_poly.type
_entity_poly.pdbx_seq_one_letter_code
_entity_poly.pdbx_strand_id
1 'polypeptide(L)' 'MDESLIQKYINAKISFGQMTLQHGLAKLVLLEQLYRVSTIWEGRQYHY' A
#
# COMPACT_ATOMS: atom_id res chain seq x y z
N MET A 1 4.51 -17.23 -12.44
CA MET A 1 3.26 -17.66 -11.78
C MET A 1 2.13 -17.15 -12.62
N ASP A 2 1.13 -17.98 -12.91
CA ASP A 2 -0.07 -17.53 -13.59
C ASP A 2 -0.95 -16.74 -12.60
N GLU A 3 -1.18 -15.46 -12.87
CA GLU A 3 -2.00 -14.57 -12.04
C GLU A 3 -3.46 -15.05 -11.93
N SER A 4 -3.92 -15.86 -12.88
CA SER A 4 -5.26 -16.47 -12.87
C SER A 4 -5.52 -17.30 -11.60
N LEU A 5 -4.48 -17.92 -11.04
CA LEU A 5 -4.57 -18.79 -9.88
C LEU A 5 -4.86 -18.04 -8.57
N ILE A 6 -4.42 -16.76 -8.50
CA ILE A 6 -4.57 -15.94 -7.29
C ILE A 6 -5.75 -14.97 -7.37
N GLN A 7 -6.33 -14.78 -8.56
CA GLN A 7 -7.35 -13.76 -8.81
C GLN A 7 -8.59 -13.90 -7.90
N LYS A 8 -8.95 -15.13 -7.53
CA LYS A 8 -10.05 -15.41 -6.58
C LYS A 8 -9.77 -15.00 -5.13
N TYR A 9 -8.50 -14.78 -4.77
CA TYR A 9 -8.07 -14.36 -3.43
C TYR A 9 -7.79 -12.86 -3.33
N ILE A 10 -7.87 -12.11 -4.44
CA ILE A 10 -7.60 -10.67 -4.46
C ILE A 10 -8.91 -9.93 -4.15
N ASN A 11 -8.99 -9.32 -2.97
CA ASN A 11 -10.14 -8.49 -2.59
C ASN A 11 -10.08 -7.08 -3.21
N ALA A 12 -8.87 -6.54 -3.44
CA ALA A 12 -8.67 -5.21 -4.00
C ALA A 12 -7.32 -5.11 -4.74
N LYS A 13 -7.28 -4.28 -5.79
CA LYS A 13 -6.06 -3.84 -6.46
C LYS A 13 -5.89 -2.34 -6.20
N ILE A 14 -4.80 -1.97 -5.54
CA ILE A 14 -4.51 -0.58 -5.15
C ILE A 14 -3.24 -0.14 -5.87
N SER A 15 -3.27 1.05 -6.47
CA SER A 15 -2.12 1.65 -7.14
C SER A 15 -1.45 2.69 -6.23
N PHE A 16 -0.11 2.70 -6.19
CA PHE A 16 0.66 3.76 -5.55
C PHE A 16 0.87 5.00 -6.46
N GLY A 17 0.42 4.94 -7.71
CA GLY A 17 0.58 6.00 -8.71
C GLY A 17 0.85 5.44 -10.10
N GLN A 18 1.04 6.34 -11.09
CA GLN A 18 1.36 5.94 -12.47
C GLN A 18 2.84 5.57 -12.68
N MET A 19 3.71 5.92 -11.72
CA MET A 19 5.14 5.66 -11.81
C MET A 19 5.49 4.25 -11.35
N THR A 20 6.44 3.62 -12.03
CA THR A 20 7.04 2.37 -11.57
C THR A 20 8.00 2.65 -10.42
N LEU A 21 7.71 2.08 -9.24
CA LEU A 21 8.60 2.16 -8.08
C LEU A 21 9.59 1.00 -8.10
N GLN A 22 10.82 1.26 -7.66
CA GLN A 22 11.76 0.18 -7.33
C GLN A 22 11.17 -0.69 -6.20
N HIS A 23 11.40 -2.00 -6.23
CA HIS A 23 10.80 -2.93 -5.26
C HIS A 23 11.02 -2.55 -3.80
N GLY A 24 12.22 -2.10 -3.44
CA GLY A 24 12.53 -1.63 -2.09
C GLY A 24 11.70 -0.39 -1.71
N LEU A 25 11.58 0.56 -2.63
CA LEU A 25 10.79 1.77 -2.43
C LEU A 25 9.29 1.47 -2.33
N ALA A 26 8.76 0.55 -3.15
CA ALA A 26 7.37 0.13 -3.08
C ALA A 26 7.01 -0.44 -1.70
N LYS A 27 7.90 -1.22 -1.08
CA LYS A 27 7.71 -1.74 0.29
C LYS A 27 7.69 -0.64 1.34
N LEU A 28 8.63 0.31 1.26
CA LEU A 28 8.70 1.44 2.18
C LEU A 28 7.46 2.31 2.09
N VAL A 29 7.03 2.63 0.86
CA VAL A 29 5.82 3.42 0.62
C VAL A 29 4.59 2.70 1.17
N LEU A 30 4.44 1.39 0.93
CA LEU A 30 3.33 0.61 1.49
C LEU A 30 3.29 0.69 3.02
N LEU A 31 4.43 0.51 3.69
CA LEU A 31 4.51 0.56 5.14
C LEU A 31 4.14 1.96 5.67
N GLU A 32 4.64 3.01 5.04
CA GLU A 32 4.33 4.40 5.41
C GLU A 32 2.85 4.71 5.21
N GLN A 33 2.21 4.20 4.14
CA GLN A 33 0.77 4.39 3.94
C GLN A 33 -0.04 3.66 5.02
N LEU A 34 0.34 2.44 5.42
CA LEU A 34 -0.33 1.72 6.52
C LEU A 34 -0.18 2.46 7.86
N TYR A 35 1.02 2.96 8.16
CA TYR A 35 1.27 3.80 9.33
C TYR A 35 0.46 5.10 9.32
N ARG A 36 0.32 5.73 8.15
CA ARG A 36 -0.51 6.92 7.98
C ARG A 36 -1.98 6.63 8.26
N VAL A 37 -2.51 5.52 7.72
CA VAL A 37 -3.88 5.09 7.97
C VAL A 37 -4.13 4.84 9.46
N SER A 38 -3.23 4.13 10.15
CA SER A 38 -3.38 3.91 11.59
C SER A 38 -3.33 5.22 12.39
N THR A 39 -2.45 6.14 12.02
CA THR A 39 -2.35 7.46 12.67
C THR A 39 -3.63 8.28 12.50
N ILE A 40 -4.22 8.26 11.29
CA ILE A 40 -5.51 8.92 11.01
C ILE A 40 -6.63 8.30 11.87
N TRP A 41 -6.68 6.98 11.97
CA TRP A 41 -7.70 6.28 12.78
C TRP A 41 -7.57 6.58 14.27
N GLU A 42 -6.35 6.74 14.77
CA GLU A 42 -6.09 7.12 16.17
C GLU A 42 -6.43 8.59 16.47
N GLY A 43 -6.85 9.37 15.47
CA GLY A 43 -7.17 10.79 15.62
C GLY A 43 -5.95 11.64 15.97
N ARG A 44 -4.73 11.08 15.85
CA ARG A 44 -3.51 11.85 16.02
C ARG A 44 -3.33 12.73 14.81
N GLN A 45 -3.02 14.00 15.06
CA GLN A 45 -2.56 14.91 14.02
C GLN A 45 -1.30 14.30 13.39
N TYR A 46 -1.41 13.83 12.15
CA TYR A 46 -0.24 13.48 11.34
C TYR A 46 0.45 14.80 10.98
N HIS A 47 1.33 15.26 11.86
CA HIS A 47 2.15 16.44 11.65
C HIS A 47 3.60 15.99 11.70
N TYR A 48 4.33 16.35 10.66
CA TYR A 48 5.79 16.45 10.68
C TYR A 48 6.13 17.93 10.75
#